data_AF-A0A9P1IQ92-F1
#
_entry.id   AF-A0A9P1IQ92-F1
#
_cell.length_a   1.000
_cell.length_b   1.000
_cell.length_c   1.000
_cell.angle_alpha   90.00
_cell.angle_beta   90.00
_cell.angle_gamma   90.00
#
_symmetry.space_group_name_H-M   'P 1'
#
loop_
_entity.id
_entity.type
_entity.pdbx_description
1 polymer ?
#
loop_
_entity_poly.entity_id
_entity_poly.type
_entity_poly.pdbx_seq_one_letter_code
_entity_poly.pdbx_strand_id
1 'polypeptide(L)'
;MQEVDDPEYLKNLISTTYPQYFYNDSTIWPNLIISGNQSILTKTTIGAIAYMCIPCFPIYAIIIYSRRKTLDILNSSSAGLILSQTARESHKQLMRALTFQAGIPIFWLTAASIFILLLFKKIEGCFYENLPFRTMELMPMTTPILSIYLVKPYRIIIQNWIAKDNSKLKSVTFVSTMATSSRI
;
A
#
# COMPACT_ATOMS: atom_id res chain seq x y z
N MET A 1 -7.45 -45.06 8.21
CA MET A 1 -7.43 -43.58 8.20
C MET A 1 -6.40 -43.18 9.24
N GLN A 2 -5.17 -42.94 8.79
CA GLN A 2 -4.00 -42.79 9.63
C GLN A 2 -3.88 -41.32 10.05
N GLU A 3 -3.52 -41.08 11.31
CA GLU A 3 -3.57 -39.81 12.04
C GLU A 3 -3.00 -38.64 11.23
N VAL A 4 -3.89 -37.81 10.68
CA VAL A 4 -3.55 -36.50 10.09
C VAL A 4 -3.27 -35.46 11.19
N ASP A 5 -3.43 -35.84 12.46
CA ASP A 5 -3.28 -34.97 13.63
C ASP A 5 -1.93 -35.15 14.36
N ASP A 6 -1.04 -36.04 13.91
CA ASP A 6 0.31 -36.15 14.48
C ASP A 6 1.20 -34.99 13.95
N PRO A 7 1.54 -34.00 14.78
CA PRO A 7 2.30 -32.82 14.36
C PRO A 7 3.71 -33.17 13.89
N GLU A 8 4.30 -34.25 14.41
CA GLU A 8 5.68 -34.63 14.10
C GLU A 8 5.76 -35.29 12.72
N TYR A 9 4.77 -36.11 12.37
CA TYR A 9 4.61 -36.66 11.03
C TYR A 9 4.39 -35.57 9.97
N LEU A 10 3.50 -34.60 10.23
CA LEU A 10 3.26 -33.48 9.31
C LEU A 10 4.51 -32.64 9.08
N LYS A 11 5.27 -32.38 10.15
CA LYS A 11 6.53 -31.63 10.06
C LYS A 11 7.54 -32.36 9.18
N ASN A 12 7.68 -33.67 9.35
CA ASN A 12 8.59 -34.49 8.54
C ASN A 12 8.16 -34.51 7.06
N LEU A 13 6.87 -34.76 6.80
CA LEU A 13 6.29 -34.78 5.45
C LEU A 13 6.52 -33.46 4.71
N ILE A 14 6.25 -32.33 5.37
CA ILE A 14 6.41 -30.99 4.78
C ILE A 14 7.89 -30.66 4.57
N SER A 15 8.77 -31.02 5.52
CA SER A 15 10.22 -30.82 5.37
C SER A 15 10.82 -31.59 4.20
N THR A 16 10.28 -32.78 3.91
CA THR A 16 10.69 -33.62 2.79
C THR A 16 10.12 -33.12 1.45
N THR A 17 8.87 -32.66 1.46
CA THR A 17 8.17 -32.20 0.24
C THR A 17 8.62 -30.82 -0.21
N TYR A 18 8.95 -29.93 0.74
CA TYR A 18 9.31 -28.55 0.48
C TYR A 18 10.62 -28.16 1.19
N PRO A 19 11.77 -28.72 0.75
CA PRO A 19 13.07 -28.49 1.39
C PRO A 19 13.50 -27.02 1.35
N GLN A 20 12.96 -26.22 0.42
CA GLN A 20 13.30 -24.81 0.22
C GLN A 20 12.87 -23.86 1.36
N TYR A 21 12.09 -24.33 2.33
CA TYR A 21 11.61 -23.53 3.46
C TYR A 21 12.41 -23.76 4.76
N PHE A 22 13.37 -24.69 4.76
CA PHE A 22 14.26 -24.97 5.89
C PHE A 22 13.52 -25.19 7.23
N TYR A 23 12.37 -25.87 7.21
CA TYR A 23 11.52 -26.11 8.40
C TYR A 23 12.21 -26.87 9.55
N ASN A 24 13.31 -27.56 9.25
CA ASN A 24 14.10 -28.31 10.24
C ASN A 24 15.13 -27.44 10.97
N ASP A 25 15.33 -26.19 10.55
CA ASP A 25 16.27 -25.27 11.18
C ASP A 25 15.64 -24.56 12.39
N SER A 26 16.02 -24.99 13.59
CA SER A 26 15.54 -24.42 14.86
C SER A 26 16.12 -23.04 15.16
N THR A 27 17.14 -22.58 14.43
CA THR A 27 17.66 -21.21 14.55
C THR A 27 16.76 -20.20 13.84
N ILE A 28 16.12 -20.62 12.74
CA ILE A 28 15.18 -19.81 11.95
C ILE A 28 13.76 -19.93 12.52
N TRP A 29 13.35 -21.14 12.89
CA TRP A 29 11.99 -21.46 13.36
C TRP A 29 12.00 -22.10 14.76
N PRO A 30 12.20 -21.31 15.83
CA PRO A 30 12.28 -21.84 17.20
C PRO A 30 10.96 -22.46 17.70
N ASN A 31 9.81 -21.95 17.24
CA ASN A 31 8.48 -22.49 17.54
C ASN A 31 7.65 -22.58 16.25
N LEU A 32 7.95 -23.58 15.41
CA LEU A 32 7.25 -23.77 14.13
C LEU A 32 5.80 -24.22 14.38
N ILE A 33 4.84 -23.37 14.03
CA ILE A 33 3.41 -23.70 13.99
C ILE A 33 3.00 -23.83 12.54
N ILE A 34 2.55 -25.02 12.16
CA ILE A 34 2.05 -25.28 10.81
C ILE A 34 0.53 -25.19 10.88
N SER A 35 -0.02 -24.19 10.20
CA SER A 35 -1.47 -23.99 10.07
C SER A 35 -1.83 -23.93 8.60
N GLY A 36 -2.90 -24.63 8.23
CA GLY A 36 -3.33 -24.74 6.84
C GLY A 36 -4.72 -25.32 6.75
N ASN A 37 -5.36 -25.10 5.60
CA ASN A 37 -6.65 -25.72 5.31
C ASN A 37 -6.41 -27.08 4.65
N GLN A 38 -7.09 -28.13 5.12
CA GLN A 38 -6.90 -29.49 4.59
C GLN A 38 -7.28 -29.60 3.10
N SER A 39 -8.16 -28.72 2.63
CA SER A 39 -8.46 -28.61 1.21
C SER A 39 -8.86 -27.18 0.81
N ILE A 40 -8.40 -26.78 -0.36
CA ILE A 40 -8.82 -25.55 -1.04
C ILE A 40 -10.31 -25.63 -1.43
N LEU A 41 -10.82 -26.85 -1.63
CA LEU A 41 -12.19 -27.09 -2.10
C LEU A 41 -13.24 -27.15 -0.98
N THR A 42 -12.84 -26.96 0.27
CA THR A 42 -13.78 -26.82 1.38
C THR A 42 -14.66 -25.60 1.13
N LYS A 43 -15.98 -25.74 1.33
CA LYS A 43 -16.97 -24.66 1.05
C LYS A 43 -16.59 -23.32 1.71
N THR A 44 -16.08 -23.38 2.94
CA THR A 44 -15.60 -22.20 3.68
C THR A 44 -14.40 -21.54 2.99
N THR A 45 -13.44 -22.32 2.50
CA THR A 45 -12.24 -21.83 1.83
C THR A 45 -12.57 -21.18 0.50
N ILE A 46 -13.38 -21.84 -0.34
CA ILE A 46 -13.84 -21.28 -1.61
C ILE A 46 -14.62 -19.99 -1.37
N GLY A 47 -15.51 -19.98 -0.37
CA GLY A 47 -16.28 -18.80 0.01
C GLY A 47 -15.37 -17.63 0.40
N ALA A 48 -14.34 -17.87 1.21
CA ALA A 48 -13.38 -16.85 1.62
C ALA A 48 -12.56 -16.33 0.42
N ILE A 49 -12.10 -17.21 -0.46
CA ILE A 49 -11.34 -16.83 -1.67
C ILE A 49 -12.20 -15.99 -2.60
N ALA A 50 -13.43 -16.43 -2.88
CA ALA A 50 -14.37 -15.71 -3.71
C ALA A 50 -14.68 -14.33 -3.13
N TYR A 51 -14.95 -14.24 -1.83
CA TYR A 51 -15.19 -12.98 -1.13
C TYR A 51 -14.00 -12.03 -1.16
N MET A 52 -12.77 -12.54 -1.01
CA MET A 52 -11.57 -11.69 -0.98
C MET A 52 -11.06 -11.27 -2.36
N CYS A 53 -11.37 -12.03 -3.42
CA CYS A 53 -10.84 -11.78 -4.75
C CYS A 53 -11.87 -11.14 -5.70
N ILE A 54 -13.11 -11.63 -5.72
CA ILE A 54 -14.11 -11.22 -6.72
C ILE A 54 -14.49 -9.74 -6.57
N PRO A 55 -14.77 -9.19 -5.38
CA PRO A 55 -15.18 -7.80 -5.23
C PRO A 55 -14.10 -6.78 -5.62
N CYS A 56 -12.82 -7.15 -5.58
CA CYS A 56 -11.71 -6.23 -5.87
C CYS A 56 -11.76 -5.67 -7.29
N PHE A 57 -12.11 -6.52 -8.27
CA PHE A 57 -12.21 -6.13 -9.68
C PHE A 57 -13.34 -5.13 -9.96
N PRO A 58 -14.63 -5.39 -9.60
CA PRO A 58 -15.72 -4.45 -9.86
C PRO A 58 -15.58 -3.16 -9.05
N ILE A 59 -15.12 -3.24 -7.80
CA ILE A 59 -14.88 -2.03 -6.99
C ILE A 59 -13.82 -1.15 -7.67
N TYR A 60 -12.72 -1.74 -8.14
CA TYR A 60 -11.69 -0.98 -8.85
C TYR A 60 -12.20 -0.38 -10.17
N ALA A 61 -13.01 -1.11 -10.92
CA ALA A 61 -13.64 -0.60 -12.14
C ALA A 61 -14.54 0.61 -11.86
N ILE A 62 -15.36 0.55 -10.80
CA ILE A 62 -16.23 1.66 -10.36
C ILE A 62 -15.39 2.89 -9.97
N ILE A 63 -14.25 2.69 -9.31
CA ILE A 63 -13.34 3.76 -8.92
C ILE A 63 -12.75 4.46 -10.16
N ILE A 64 -12.26 3.69 -11.14
CA ILE A 64 -11.75 4.25 -12.40
C ILE A 64 -12.83 5.02 -13.15
N TYR A 65 -14.04 4.45 -13.24
CA TYR A 65 -15.18 5.09 -13.90
C TYR A 65 -15.55 6.42 -13.22
N SER A 66 -15.69 6.41 -11.89
CA SER A 66 -16.02 7.60 -11.10
C SER A 66 -14.95 8.68 -11.27
N ARG A 67 -13.66 8.30 -11.24
CA ARG A 67 -12.54 9.22 -11.47
C ARG A 67 -12.61 9.91 -12.83
N ARG A 68 -12.86 9.15 -13.90
CA ARG A 68 -12.99 9.70 -15.26
C ARG A 68 -14.12 10.72 -15.30
N LYS A 69 -15.30 10.32 -14.81
CA LYS A 69 -16.48 11.20 -14.76
C LYS A 69 -16.23 12.50 -13.99
N THR A 70 -15.54 12.44 -12.85
CA THR A 70 -15.24 13.65 -12.08
C THR A 70 -14.22 14.56 -12.78
N LEU A 71 -13.20 14.01 -13.43
CA LEU A 71 -12.26 14.80 -14.22
C LEU A 71 -12.94 15.46 -15.43
N ASP A 72 -13.85 14.76 -16.09
CA ASP A 72 -14.61 15.27 -17.22
C ASP A 72 -15.50 16.45 -16.82
N ILE A 73 -16.20 16.33 -15.68
CA ILE A 73 -17.00 17.43 -15.12
C ILE A 73 -16.13 18.63 -14.76
N LEU A 74 -14.96 18.42 -14.16
CA LEU A 74 -14.07 19.52 -13.74
C LEU A 74 -13.41 20.24 -14.94
N ASN A 75 -13.18 19.51 -16.04
CA ASN A 75 -12.63 20.06 -17.27
C ASN A 75 -13.69 20.70 -18.17
N SER A 76 -14.98 20.37 -17.97
CA SER A 76 -16.08 21.00 -18.70
C SER A 76 -16.21 22.50 -18.36
N SER A 77 -16.62 23.30 -19.35
CA SER A 77 -16.84 24.75 -19.20
C SER A 77 -17.84 25.10 -18.09
N SER A 78 -18.70 24.16 -17.72
CA SER A 78 -19.69 24.27 -16.64
C SER A 78 -19.07 24.50 -15.26
N ALA A 79 -17.89 23.93 -14.99
CA ALA A 79 -17.21 24.10 -13.70
C ALA A 79 -16.71 25.54 -13.47
N GLY A 80 -16.40 26.27 -14.55
CA GLY A 80 -15.99 27.68 -14.48
C GLY A 80 -17.14 28.65 -14.21
N LEU A 81 -18.39 28.23 -14.45
CA LEU A 81 -19.60 29.03 -14.23
C LEU A 81 -20.14 28.90 -12.80
N ILE A 82 -19.81 27.82 -12.10
CA ILE A 82 -20.41 27.48 -10.79
C ILE A 82 -19.46 27.78 -9.62
N LEU A 83 -18.14 27.78 -9.85
CA LEU A 83 -17.15 27.76 -8.77
C LEU A 83 -16.17 28.94 -8.85
N SER A 84 -15.98 29.64 -7.73
CA SER A 84 -14.96 30.68 -7.61
C SER A 84 -13.55 30.11 -7.81
N GLN A 85 -12.61 30.94 -8.26
CA GLN A 85 -11.25 30.50 -8.60
C GLN A 85 -10.54 29.83 -7.42
N THR A 86 -10.68 30.38 -6.21
CA THR A 86 -10.13 29.80 -4.97
C THR A 86 -10.77 28.46 -4.63
N ALA A 87 -12.09 28.32 -4.76
CA ALA A 87 -12.76 27.06 -4.50
C ALA A 87 -12.40 25.99 -5.53
N ARG A 88 -12.17 26.39 -6.80
CA ARG A 88 -11.69 25.50 -7.86
C ARG A 88 -10.31 24.92 -7.57
N GLU A 89 -9.40 25.71 -7.03
CA GLU A 89 -8.07 25.25 -6.62
C GLU A 89 -8.14 24.24 -5.46
N SER A 90 -8.96 24.52 -4.44
CA SER A 90 -9.19 23.59 -3.33
C SER A 90 -9.81 22.26 -3.80
N HIS A 91 -10.84 22.32 -4.66
CA HIS A 91 -11.43 21.11 -5.25
C HIS A 91 -10.43 20.34 -6.11
N LYS A 92 -9.56 21.02 -6.87
CA LYS A 92 -8.50 20.37 -7.65
C LYS A 92 -7.48 19.67 -6.76
N GLN A 93 -7.12 20.26 -5.61
CA GLN A 93 -6.24 19.62 -4.64
C GLN A 93 -6.89 18.38 -4.02
N LEU A 94 -8.18 18.46 -3.66
CA LEU A 94 -8.95 17.32 -3.16
C LEU A 94 -9.07 16.20 -4.20
N MET A 95 -9.37 16.54 -5.46
CA MET A 95 -9.44 15.57 -6.56
C MET A 95 -8.09 14.89 -6.82
N ARG A 96 -6.99 15.61 -6.63
CA ARG A 96 -5.65 15.02 -6.70
C ARG A 96 -5.45 14.01 -5.57
N ALA A 97 -5.84 14.33 -4.34
CA ALA A 97 -5.75 13.40 -3.21
C ALA A 97 -6.60 12.14 -3.43
N LEU A 98 -7.85 12.31 -3.84
CA LEU A 98 -8.75 11.22 -4.20
C LEU A 98 -8.22 10.37 -5.35
N THR A 99 -7.54 10.96 -6.33
CA THR A 99 -6.88 10.21 -7.42
C THR A 99 -5.80 9.28 -6.89
N PHE A 100 -5.01 9.73 -5.91
CA PHE A 100 -3.98 8.89 -5.31
C PHE A 100 -4.57 7.83 -4.38
N GLN A 101 -5.60 8.18 -3.58
CA GLN A 101 -6.32 7.21 -2.75
C GLN A 101 -7.06 6.16 -3.57
N ALA A 102 -7.62 6.56 -4.71
CA ALA A 102 -8.22 5.66 -5.71
C ALA A 102 -7.21 4.70 -6.35
N GLY A 103 -5.91 4.96 -6.21
CA GLY A 103 -4.85 4.04 -6.61
C GLY A 103 -4.59 2.91 -5.61
N ILE A 104 -4.95 3.08 -4.33
CA ILE A 104 -4.68 2.10 -3.26
C ILE A 104 -5.24 0.70 -3.55
N PRO A 105 -6.46 0.54 -4.11
CA PRO A 105 -7.00 -0.79 -4.44
C PRO A 105 -6.14 -1.58 -5.44
N ILE A 106 -5.21 -0.95 -6.15
CA ILE A 106 -4.28 -1.65 -7.04
C ILE A 106 -3.40 -2.63 -6.26
N PHE A 107 -2.98 -2.29 -5.04
CA PHE A 107 -2.19 -3.18 -4.19
C PHE A 107 -2.99 -4.43 -3.82
N TRP A 108 -4.28 -4.25 -3.52
CA TRP A 108 -5.18 -5.37 -3.27
C TRP A 108 -5.37 -6.24 -4.52
N LEU A 109 -5.55 -5.61 -5.68
CA LEU A 109 -5.70 -6.30 -6.96
C LEU A 109 -4.46 -7.13 -7.29
N THR A 110 -3.27 -6.57 -7.09
CA THR A 110 -1.99 -7.27 -7.28
C THR A 110 -1.85 -8.43 -6.31
N ALA A 111 -2.14 -8.23 -5.02
CA ALA A 111 -2.09 -9.30 -4.02
C ALA A 111 -3.07 -10.43 -4.35
N ALA A 112 -4.32 -10.11 -4.71
CA ALA A 112 -5.32 -11.08 -5.11
C ALA A 112 -4.92 -11.84 -6.39
N SER A 113 -4.32 -11.15 -7.37
CA SER A 113 -3.85 -11.78 -8.60
C SER A 113 -2.71 -12.77 -8.35
N ILE A 114 -1.72 -12.40 -7.52
CA ILE A 114 -0.63 -13.30 -7.12
C ILE A 114 -1.19 -14.50 -6.35
N PHE A 115 -2.13 -14.26 -5.44
CA PHE A 115 -2.80 -15.32 -4.69
C PHE A 115 -3.55 -16.30 -5.60
N ILE A 116 -4.27 -15.81 -6.60
CA ILE A 116 -4.95 -16.66 -7.59
C ILE A 116 -3.92 -17.47 -8.42
N LEU A 117 -2.80 -16.86 -8.81
CA LEU A 117 -1.75 -17.56 -9.55
C LEU A 117 -1.10 -18.68 -8.72
N LEU A 118 -0.91 -18.47 -7.42
CA LEU A 118 -0.49 -19.51 -6.46
C LEU A 118 -1.54 -20.62 -6.36
N LEU A 119 -2.83 -20.25 -6.30
CA LEU A 119 -3.94 -21.20 -6.19
C LEU A 119 -4.00 -22.18 -7.38
N PHE A 120 -3.76 -21.68 -8.59
CA PHE A 120 -3.70 -22.49 -9.81
C PHE A 120 -2.34 -23.15 -10.05
N LYS A 121 -1.42 -23.09 -9.06
CA LYS A 121 -0.05 -23.60 -9.15
C LYS A 121 0.71 -23.13 -10.41
N LYS A 122 0.45 -21.89 -10.85
CA LYS A 122 1.18 -21.26 -11.97
C LYS A 122 2.54 -20.72 -11.54
N ILE A 123 2.64 -20.35 -10.28
CA ILE A 123 3.86 -19.89 -9.62
C ILE A 123 3.96 -20.64 -8.28
N GLU A 124 5.17 -20.99 -7.86
CA GLU A 124 5.43 -21.69 -6.60
C GLU A 124 6.71 -21.14 -5.95
N GLY A 125 6.80 -21.21 -4.62
CA GLY A 125 8.00 -20.87 -3.85
C GLY A 125 7.78 -19.80 -2.79
N CYS A 126 8.66 -19.82 -1.78
CA CYS A 126 8.57 -19.01 -0.57
C CYS A 126 8.47 -17.51 -0.85
N PHE A 127 9.18 -17.02 -1.88
CA PHE A 127 9.11 -15.62 -2.28
C PHE A 127 7.70 -15.22 -2.74
N TYR A 128 7.09 -16.02 -3.63
CA TYR A 128 5.76 -15.71 -4.18
C TYR A 128 4.66 -15.86 -3.15
N GLU A 129 4.75 -16.84 -2.25
CA GLU A 129 3.78 -17.01 -1.15
C GLU A 129 3.78 -15.83 -0.17
N ASN A 130 4.95 -15.23 0.08
CA ASN A 130 5.06 -14.05 0.93
C ASN A 130 4.62 -12.75 0.23
N LEU A 131 4.61 -12.73 -1.10
CA LEU A 131 4.42 -11.50 -1.89
C LEU A 131 3.03 -10.85 -1.73
N PRO A 132 1.89 -11.58 -1.66
CA PRO A 132 0.59 -11.00 -1.34
C PRO A 132 0.61 -10.23 -0.02
N PHE A 133 1.20 -10.81 1.03
CA PHE A 133 1.29 -10.19 2.35
C PHE A 133 2.13 -8.91 2.32
N ARG A 134 3.32 -8.97 1.68
CA ARG A 134 4.18 -7.78 1.52
C ARG A 134 3.53 -6.68 0.71
N THR A 135 2.76 -7.04 -0.31
CA THR A 135 2.02 -6.05 -1.12
C THR A 135 0.94 -5.36 -0.29
N MET A 136 0.26 -6.09 0.60
CA MET A 136 -0.76 -5.50 1.48
C MET A 136 -0.16 -4.55 2.52
N GLU A 137 1.08 -4.79 2.99
CA GLU A 137 1.80 -3.89 3.90
C GLU A 137 2.09 -2.50 3.28
N LEU A 138 2.13 -2.38 1.95
CA LEU A 138 2.33 -1.09 1.27
C LEU A 138 1.10 -0.18 1.33
N MET A 139 -0.08 -0.74 1.58
CA MET A 139 -1.34 0.00 1.67
C MET A 139 -1.31 1.06 2.79
N PRO A 140 -1.04 0.71 4.06
CA PRO A 140 -0.93 1.71 5.13
C PRO A 140 0.26 2.66 4.96
N MET A 141 1.32 2.28 4.24
CA MET A 141 2.45 3.18 3.93
C MET A 141 2.09 4.26 2.91
N THR A 142 1.17 3.97 1.99
CA THR A 142 0.83 4.90 0.91
C THR A 142 0.17 6.18 1.43
N THR A 143 -0.75 6.07 2.39
CA THR A 143 -1.48 7.22 2.96
C THR A 143 -0.59 8.30 3.60
N PRO A 144 0.37 7.98 4.49
CA PRO A 144 1.27 8.99 5.06
C PRO A 144 2.21 9.59 4.00
N ILE A 145 2.71 8.78 3.05
CA ILE A 145 3.53 9.27 1.93
C ILE A 145 2.75 10.28 1.09
N LEU A 146 1.49 9.96 0.76
CA LEU A 146 0.62 10.87 0.03
C LEU A 146 0.30 12.14 0.81
N SER A 147 0.13 12.05 2.13
CA SER A 147 -0.11 13.21 2.98
C SER A 147 1.09 14.16 2.94
N ILE A 148 2.30 13.61 3.13
CA ILE A 148 3.57 14.35 3.00
C ILE A 148 3.68 14.98 1.61
N TYR A 149 3.32 14.23 0.56
CA TYR A 149 3.38 14.74 -0.80
C TYR A 149 2.25 15.71 -1.11
N LEU A 150 1.02 15.67 -0.61
CA LEU A 150 -0.05 16.54 -1.13
C LEU A 150 -0.28 17.81 -0.32
N VAL A 151 0.14 17.79 0.94
CA VAL A 151 -0.16 18.84 1.90
C VAL A 151 1.08 19.73 2.05
N LYS A 152 0.96 20.98 1.56
CA LYS A 152 2.01 22.01 1.58
C LYS A 152 2.77 22.15 2.90
N PRO A 153 2.12 22.23 4.09
CA PRO A 153 2.86 22.41 5.34
C PRO A 153 3.81 21.26 5.66
N TYR A 154 3.45 19.99 5.35
CA TYR A 154 4.36 18.86 5.57
C TYR A 154 5.61 18.94 4.68
N ARG A 155 5.45 19.32 3.41
CA ARG A 155 6.60 19.50 2.51
C ARG A 155 7.57 20.57 3.01
N ILE A 156 7.06 21.71 3.47
CA ILE A 156 7.88 22.81 3.97
C ILE A 156 8.67 22.36 5.21
N ILE A 157 8.02 21.66 6.14
CA ILE A 157 8.68 21.15 7.35
C ILE A 157 9.78 20.14 6.99
N ILE A 158 9.50 19.19 6.09
CA ILE A 158 10.48 18.18 5.69
C ILE A 158 11.64 18.81 4.92
N GLN A 159 11.37 19.75 4.01
CA GLN A 159 12.41 20.52 3.32
C GLN A 159 13.27 21.30 4.30
N ASN A 160 12.66 21.91 5.32
CA ASN A 160 13.39 22.61 6.36
C ASN A 160 14.22 21.66 7.23
N TRP A 161 13.73 20.44 7.55
CA TRP A 161 14.50 19.43 8.28
C TRP A 161 15.70 18.94 7.47
N ILE A 162 15.50 18.62 6.18
CA ILE A 162 16.57 18.18 5.26
C ILE A 162 17.57 19.31 5.00
N ALA A 163 17.11 20.55 4.84
CA ALA A 163 17.97 21.72 4.65
C ALA A 163 18.70 22.13 5.94
N LYS A 164 18.12 21.86 7.11
CA LYS A 164 18.74 22.13 8.43
C LYS A 164 19.88 21.16 8.75
N ASP A 165 19.92 19.99 8.12
CA ASP A 165 21.09 19.09 8.16
C ASP A 165 22.27 19.63 7.31
N ASN A 166 21.98 20.52 6.34
CA ASN A 166 22.99 21.24 5.56
C ASN A 166 23.31 22.66 6.10
N SER A 167 22.64 23.12 7.17
CA SER A 167 22.76 24.51 7.63
C SER A 167 23.79 24.76 8.74
N LYS A 168 24.59 23.75 9.14
CA LYS A 168 25.90 24.04 9.76
C LYS A 168 26.90 24.70 8.78
N LEU A 169 26.57 24.86 7.49
CA LEU A 169 27.42 25.50 6.48
C LEU A 169 26.97 26.89 5.99
N LYS A 170 25.90 27.46 6.55
CA LYS A 170 25.62 28.91 6.40
C LYS A 170 25.32 29.51 7.76
N SER A 171 26.37 29.52 8.57
CA SER A 171 26.48 30.28 9.80
C SER A 171 26.02 31.73 9.61
N VAL A 172 25.12 32.20 10.48
CA VAL A 172 25.43 33.30 11.41
C VAL A 172 25.90 34.64 10.79
N THR A 173 25.65 34.93 9.50
CA THR A 173 26.20 36.16 8.85
C THR A 173 25.15 37.20 8.46
N PHE A 174 23.84 36.94 8.61
CA PHE A 174 22.82 37.98 8.33
C PHE A 174 21.77 38.12 9.44
N VAL A 175 22.20 37.91 10.69
CA VAL A 175 21.63 38.69 11.81
C VAL A 175 22.38 40.03 11.79
N SER A 176 21.66 41.14 11.97
CA SER A 176 22.16 42.41 12.55
C SER A 176 22.38 43.66 11.68
N THR A 177 22.43 43.64 10.33
CA THR A 177 22.77 44.89 9.60
C THR A 177 21.59 45.78 9.19
N MET A 178 20.34 45.29 9.10
CA MET A 178 19.22 46.11 8.60
C MET A 178 18.27 46.69 9.67
N ALA A 179 18.47 46.39 10.96
CA ALA A 179 17.61 46.90 12.03
C ALA A 179 18.01 48.30 12.58
N THR A 180 19.05 48.95 12.04
CA THR A 180 19.57 50.20 12.63
C THR A 180 19.64 51.39 11.65
N SER A 181 19.21 51.26 10.38
CA SER A 181 19.34 52.35 9.40
C SER A 181 18.07 52.59 8.57
N SER A 182 16.99 53.05 9.18
CA SER A 182 16.03 53.99 8.55
C SER A 182 15.02 54.61 9.54
N ARG A 183 15.41 54.77 10.81
CA ARG A 183 14.88 55.86 11.63
C ARG A 183 15.97 56.94 11.64
N ILE A 184 15.83 57.89 10.72
CA ILE A 184 16.15 59.33 10.79
C ILE A 184 15.55 59.94 9.53
#